data_AF-A0A3C0G6U8-F1
#
_entry.id   AF-A0A3C0G6U8-F1
#
_cell.length_a   1.000
_cell.length_b   1.000
_cell.length_c   1.000
_cell.angle_alpha   90.00
_cell.angle_beta   90.00
_cell.angle_gamma   90.00
#
_symmetry.space_group_name_H-M   'P 1'
#
loop_
_entity.id
_entity.type
_entity.pdbx_description
1 polymer ?
#
loop_
_entity_poly.entity_id
_entity_poly.type
_entity_poly.pdbx_seq_one_letter_code
_entity_poly.pdbx_strand_id
1 'polypeptide(L)'
;MLIYETQEEIEAMQPNFHLLNELDCRGVIITAKGNDVDFVSRFFAPQCGIPEDPVTGSAHTTLTPYWSEKLNKKKLTAKQLSERGGDIQCEYHEDRVKISGNGVCYLVGEINI
;
A
#
# COMPACT_ATOMS: atom_id res chain seq x y z
N MET A 1 -1.60 2.17 -11.01
CA MET A 1 -1.88 0.95 -10.22
C MET A 1 -1.88 -0.23 -11.17
N LEU A 2 -1.15 -1.29 -10.84
CA LEU A 2 -1.05 -2.52 -11.61
C LEU A 2 -1.63 -3.65 -10.77
N ILE A 3 -2.46 -4.50 -11.38
CA ILE A 3 -3.16 -5.61 -10.71
C ILE A 3 -2.52 -6.91 -11.18
N TYR A 4 -2.15 -7.75 -10.22
CA TYR A 4 -1.56 -9.07 -10.41
C TYR A 4 -2.52 -10.15 -9.92
N GLU A 5 -2.26 -11.40 -10.28
CA GLU A 5 -3.17 -12.51 -10.00
C GLU A 5 -3.01 -13.01 -8.56
N THR A 6 -1.78 -13.10 -8.06
CA THR A 6 -1.50 -13.71 -6.75
C THR A 6 -0.63 -12.86 -5.84
N GLN A 7 -0.71 -13.14 -4.54
CA GLN A 7 0.12 -12.48 -3.53
C GLN A 7 1.61 -12.76 -3.75
N GLU A 8 1.95 -13.98 -4.19
CA GLU A 8 3.33 -14.41 -4.44
C GLU A 8 4.00 -13.59 -5.55
N GLU A 9 3.25 -13.15 -6.56
CA GLU A 9 3.77 -12.24 -7.59
C GLU A 9 4.17 -10.87 -7.01
N ILE A 10 3.41 -10.38 -6.02
CA ILE A 10 3.70 -9.13 -5.33
C ILE A 10 4.95 -9.27 -4.44
N GLU A 11 5.07 -10.39 -3.74
CA GLU A 11 6.21 -10.72 -2.87
C GLU A 11 7.50 -10.87 -3.69
N ALA A 12 7.44 -11.60 -4.81
CA ALA A 12 8.58 -11.87 -5.67
C ALA A 12 9.01 -10.67 -6.53
N MET A 13 8.20 -9.62 -6.63
CA MET A 13 8.47 -8.48 -7.50
C MET A 13 9.80 -7.79 -7.14
N GLN A 14 10.67 -7.63 -8.14
CA GLN A 14 11.93 -6.90 -8.04
C GLN A 14 11.89 -5.73 -9.04
N PRO A 15 11.38 -4.55 -8.65
CA PRO A 15 11.22 -3.44 -9.56
C PRO A 15 12.57 -2.85 -9.95
N ASN A 16 12.72 -2.50 -11.22
CA ASN A 16 13.83 -1.67 -11.65
C ASN A 16 13.53 -0.20 -11.30
N PHE A 17 14.08 0.28 -10.19
CA PHE A 17 13.84 1.66 -9.73
C PHE A 17 14.35 2.74 -10.69
N HIS A 18 15.35 2.45 -11.51
CA HIS A 18 15.81 3.39 -12.53
C HIS A 18 14.72 3.64 -13.57
N LEU A 19 14.12 2.58 -14.10
CA LEU A 19 13.00 2.69 -15.06
C LEU A 19 11.76 3.30 -14.41
N LEU A 20 11.46 2.95 -13.15
CA LEU A 20 10.34 3.56 -12.43
C LEU A 20 10.52 5.06 -12.23
N ASN A 21 11.76 5.54 -12.11
CA ASN A 21 12.07 6.96 -11.94
C ASN A 21 11.83 7.78 -13.23
N GLU A 22 11.75 7.13 -14.38
CA GLU A 22 11.47 7.77 -15.68
C GLU A 22 9.96 7.96 -15.94
N LEU A 23 9.09 7.33 -15.15
CA LEU A 23 7.65 7.41 -15.33
C LEU A 23 7.10 8.77 -14.88
N ASP A 24 6.22 9.39 -15.68
CA ASP A 24 5.53 10.63 -15.30
C ASP A 24 4.38 10.34 -14.32
N CYS A 25 4.72 9.88 -13.11
CA CYS A 25 3.77 9.62 -12.04
C CYS A 25 4.44 9.71 -10.67
N ARG A 26 3.67 10.05 -9.64
CA ARG A 26 4.15 10.13 -8.25
C ARG A 26 4.70 8.80 -7.73
N GLY A 27 4.14 7.68 -8.16
CA GLY A 27 4.54 6.36 -7.72
C GLY A 27 3.66 5.26 -8.30
N VAL A 28 4.17 4.04 -8.24
CA VAL A 28 3.53 2.84 -8.79
C VAL A 28 3.05 1.96 -7.64
N ILE A 29 1.75 1.67 -7.66
CA ILE A 29 1.12 0.67 -6.79
C ILE A 29 1.05 -0.64 -7.56
N ILE A 30 1.51 -1.73 -6.95
CA ILE A 30 1.20 -3.10 -7.38
C ILE A 30 0.28 -3.75 -6.33
N THR A 31 -0.68 -4.56 -6.75
CA THR A 31 -1.65 -5.18 -5.84
C THR A 31 -2.17 -6.51 -6.38
N ALA A 32 -2.55 -7.41 -5.47
CA ALA A 32 -3.19 -8.68 -5.78
C ALA A 32 -4.15 -9.05 -4.64
N LYS A 33 -4.96 -10.10 -4.86
CA LYS A 33 -5.79 -10.68 -3.79
C LYS A 33 -4.86 -11.29 -2.74
N GLY A 34 -5.18 -11.07 -1.46
CA GLY A 34 -4.40 -11.64 -0.37
C GLY A 34 -4.78 -13.10 -0.10
N ASN A 35 -3.85 -13.84 0.48
CA ASN A 35 -4.08 -15.22 0.91
C ASN A 35 -4.86 -15.25 2.24
N ASP A 36 -4.44 -14.42 3.20
CA ASP A 36 -5.02 -14.33 4.56
C ASP A 36 -5.76 -13.01 4.83
N VAL A 37 -5.61 -12.04 3.91
CA VAL A 37 -6.25 -10.72 3.96
C VAL A 37 -7.02 -10.47 2.67
N ASP A 38 -7.89 -9.47 2.64
CA ASP A 38 -8.69 -9.20 1.43
C ASP A 38 -7.82 -8.82 0.22
N PHE A 39 -6.79 -8.00 0.43
CA PHE A 39 -5.82 -7.68 -0.61
C PHE A 39 -4.44 -7.32 -0.07
N VAL A 40 -3.44 -7.42 -0.92
CA VAL A 40 -2.06 -7.01 -0.62
C VAL A 40 -1.58 -5.95 -1.59
N SER A 41 -0.58 -5.17 -1.19
CA SER A 41 0.03 -4.18 -2.09
C SER A 41 1.50 -3.89 -1.77
N ARG A 42 2.19 -3.28 -2.72
CA ARG A 42 3.48 -2.57 -2.52
C ARG A 42 3.44 -1.24 -3.26
N PHE A 43 4.20 -0.26 -2.79
CA PHE A 43 4.23 1.08 -3.36
C PHE A 43 5.66 1.57 -3.59
N PHE A 44 5.96 1.93 -4.83
CA PHE A 44 7.28 2.38 -5.26
C PHE A 44 7.22 3.84 -5.71
N ALA A 45 8.04 4.71 -5.13
CA ALA A 45 8.02 6.15 -5.44
C ALA A 45 9.43 6.75 -5.52
N PRO A 46 10.31 6.24 -6.42
CA PRO A 46 11.70 6.69 -6.49
C PRO A 46 11.84 8.20 -6.75
N GLN A 47 10.90 8.81 -7.49
CA GLN A 47 10.86 10.27 -7.72
C GLN A 47 10.65 11.08 -6.43
N CYS A 48 10.08 10.48 -5.38
CA CYS A 48 9.94 11.08 -4.06
C CYS A 48 11.14 10.80 -3.15
N GLY A 49 12.23 10.23 -3.67
CA GLY A 49 13.41 9.84 -2.89
C GLY A 49 13.23 8.55 -2.08
N ILE A 50 12.13 7.82 -2.32
CA ILE A 50 11.78 6.60 -1.58
C ILE A 50 11.63 5.45 -2.59
N PRO A 51 12.60 4.55 -2.72
CA PRO A 51 12.51 3.42 -3.65
C PRO A 51 11.25 2.59 -3.41
N GLU A 52 10.98 2.24 -2.15
CA GLU A 52 9.77 1.57 -1.69
C GLU A 52 9.34 2.16 -0.34
N ASP A 53 8.05 2.54 -0.24
CA ASP A 53 7.49 3.07 1.00
C ASP A 53 6.97 1.91 1.87
N PRO A 54 7.33 1.86 3.17
CA PRO A 54 6.89 0.79 4.06
C PRO A 54 5.38 0.60 4.12
N VAL A 55 4.62 1.68 4.31
CA VAL A 55 3.15 1.69 4.42
C VAL A 55 2.60 3.00 3.89
N THR A 56 1.80 2.94 2.83
CA THR A 56 1.32 4.13 2.11
C THR A 56 -0.18 4.30 2.29
N GLY A 57 -0.58 5.08 3.31
CA GLY A 57 -1.99 5.35 3.58
C GLY A 57 -2.72 5.95 2.37
N SER A 58 -2.13 6.94 1.68
CA SER A 58 -2.77 7.55 0.51
C SER A 58 -3.00 6.59 -0.66
N ALA A 59 -2.21 5.52 -0.80
CA ALA A 59 -2.45 4.53 -1.86
C ALA A 59 -3.80 3.79 -1.66
N HIS A 60 -4.26 3.69 -0.41
CA HIS A 60 -5.50 3.00 -0.07
C HIS A 60 -6.75 3.79 -0.47
N THR A 61 -6.66 5.09 -0.77
CA THR A 61 -7.78 5.82 -1.37
C THR A 61 -8.12 5.33 -2.77
N THR A 62 -7.17 4.69 -3.46
CA THR A 62 -7.36 4.07 -4.78
C THR A 62 -7.60 2.56 -4.67
N LEU A 63 -6.87 1.87 -3.78
CA LEU A 63 -6.99 0.41 -3.62
C LEU A 63 -8.32 0.00 -2.99
N THR A 64 -8.79 0.72 -1.97
CA THR A 64 -9.98 0.32 -1.23
C THR A 64 -11.25 0.31 -2.10
N PRO A 65 -11.56 1.35 -2.91
CA PRO A 65 -12.72 1.30 -3.81
C PRO A 65 -12.64 0.15 -4.80
N TYR A 66 -11.47 -0.06 -5.42
CA TYR A 66 -11.24 -1.14 -6.38
C TYR A 66 -11.50 -2.51 -5.77
N TRP A 67 -10.87 -2.83 -4.64
CA TRP A 67 -11.02 -4.14 -3.99
C TRP A 67 -12.38 -4.30 -3.33
N SER A 68 -13.00 -3.21 -2.86
CA SER A 68 -14.37 -3.22 -2.34
C SER A 68 -15.37 -3.70 -3.39
N GLU A 69 -15.27 -3.16 -4.61
CA GLU A 69 -16.09 -3.56 -5.74
C GLU A 69 -15.80 -5.01 -6.16
N LYS A 70 -14.51 -5.37 -6.31
CA LYS A 70 -14.10 -6.72 -6.74
C LYS A 70 -14.51 -7.82 -5.77
N LEU A 71 -14.48 -7.56 -4.47
CA LEU A 71 -14.79 -8.55 -3.43
C LEU A 71 -16.22 -8.43 -2.91
N ASN A 72 -16.99 -7.44 -3.37
CA ASN A 72 -18.31 -7.10 -2.85
C ASN A 72 -18.32 -6.93 -1.31
N LYS A 73 -17.33 -6.21 -0.78
CA LYS A 73 -17.14 -5.98 0.66
C LYS A 73 -16.87 -4.50 0.94
N LYS A 74 -17.51 -3.92 1.96
CA LYS A 74 -17.26 -2.52 2.36
C LYS A 74 -16.16 -2.37 3.42
N LYS A 75 -15.94 -3.40 4.25
CA LYS A 75 -14.85 -3.47 5.23
C LYS A 75 -13.82 -4.47 4.74
N LEU A 76 -12.57 -4.02 4.60
CA LEU A 76 -11.48 -4.80 4.03
C LEU A 76 -10.27 -4.81 4.97
N THR A 77 -9.59 -5.94 5.03
CA THR A 77 -8.25 -6.05 5.60
C THR A 77 -7.21 -6.03 4.50
N ALA A 78 -6.17 -5.24 4.66
CA ALA A 78 -5.10 -5.09 3.69
C ALA A 78 -3.74 -5.24 4.35
N LYS A 79 -2.76 -5.70 3.57
CA LYS A 79 -1.36 -5.74 4.01
C LYS A 79 -0.45 -5.13 2.95
N GLN A 80 0.40 -4.19 3.35
CA GLN A 80 1.46 -3.68 2.48
C GLN A 80 2.71 -4.54 2.69
N LEU A 81 3.12 -5.27 1.66
CA LEU A 81 4.18 -6.29 1.70
C LEU A 81 5.55 -5.69 1.37
N SER A 82 5.85 -4.53 1.96
CA SER A 82 7.20 -3.99 1.97
C SER A 82 8.10 -4.80 2.91
N GLU A 83 9.41 -4.55 2.89
CA GLU A 83 10.36 -5.20 3.81
C GLU A 83 9.96 -5.03 5.29
N ARG A 84 9.43 -3.86 5.66
CA ARG A 84 8.95 -3.59 7.03
C ARG A 84 7.55 -4.12 7.30
N GLY A 85 6.74 -4.25 6.24
CA GLY A 85 5.35 -4.64 6.33
C GLY A 85 4.44 -3.59 6.97
N GLY A 86 3.14 -3.75 6.77
CA GLY A 86 2.14 -3.06 7.58
C GLY A 86 0.73 -3.56 7.32
N ASP A 87 -0.04 -3.69 8.40
CA ASP A 87 -1.44 -4.07 8.36
C ASP A 87 -2.32 -2.82 8.35
N ILE A 88 -3.31 -2.81 7.46
CA ILE A 88 -4.23 -1.68 7.27
C ILE A 88 -5.66 -2.21 7.28
N GLN A 89 -6.54 -1.60 8.07
CA GLN A 89 -7.98 -1.81 7.94
C GLN A 89 -8.60 -0.66 7.15
N CYS A 90 -9.46 -1.02 6.20
CA CYS A 90 -10.11 -0.08 5.31
C CYS A 90 -11.63 -0.20 5.39
N GLU A 91 -12.33 0.92 5.34
CA GLU A 91 -13.79 0.96 5.20
C GLU A 91 -14.17 1.91 4.05
N TYR A 92 -14.88 1.37 3.06
CA TYR A 92 -15.37 2.13 1.92
C TYR A 92 -16.79 2.63 2.17
N HIS A 93 -16.96 3.95 2.11
CA HIS A 93 -18.21 4.66 2.23
C HIS A 93 -18.58 5.38 0.92
N GLU A 94 -18.28 4.78 -0.24
CA GLU A 94 -18.63 5.31 -1.57
C GLU A 94 -17.87 6.60 -1.94
N ASP A 95 -18.16 7.71 -1.29
CA ASP A 95 -17.44 8.97 -1.48
C ASP A 95 -16.18 9.09 -0.61
N ARG A 96 -16.03 8.19 0.37
CA ARG A 96 -14.95 8.27 1.37
C ARG A 96 -14.33 6.91 1.70
N VAL A 97 -13.03 6.91 1.95
CA VAL A 97 -12.29 5.77 2.51
C VAL A 97 -11.81 6.11 3.91
N LYS A 98 -12.14 5.28 4.90
CA LYS A 98 -11.49 5.30 6.22
C LYS A 98 -10.35 4.29 6.23
N ILE A 99 -9.25 4.70 6.84
CA ILE A 99 -8.03 3.90 6.95
C ILE A 99 -7.63 3.92 8.42
N SER A 100 -7.36 2.75 8.98
CA SER A 100 -6.83 2.61 10.33
C SER A 100 -5.70 1.60 10.38
N GLY A 101 -4.86 1.73 11.40
CA GLY A 101 -3.76 0.82 11.72
C GLY A 101 -3.25 1.11 13.12
N ASN A 102 -2.40 0.24 13.64
CA ASN A 102 -1.80 0.41 14.96
C ASN A 102 -0.53 1.27 14.86
N GLY A 103 -0.30 2.11 15.86
CA GLY A 103 0.95 2.86 16.04
C GLY A 103 1.73 2.35 17.25
N VAL A 104 3.05 2.33 17.15
CA VAL A 104 3.95 2.00 18.28
C VAL A 104 4.93 3.15 18.47
N CYS A 105 5.01 3.67 19.70
CA CYS A 105 5.94 4.73 20.04
C CYS A 105 7.37 4.16 20.12
N TYR A 106 8.24 4.57 19.20
CA TYR A 106 9.64 4.14 19.19
C TYR A 106 10.50 4.93 20.20
N LEU A 107 10.35 6.25 20.22
CA LEU A 107 11.16 7.13 21.04
C LEU A 107 10.38 8.40 21.40
N VAL A 108 10.60 8.89 22.62
CA VAL A 108 10.15 10.20 23.10
C VAL A 108 11.40 11.00 23.49
N GLY A 109 11.49 12.25 23.05
CA GLY A 109 12.64 13.11 23.32
C GLY A 109 12.36 14.58 23.00
N GLU A 110 13.34 15.43 23.28
CA GLU A 110 13.28 16.89 23.10
C GLU A 110 14.39 17.35 22.15
N ILE A 111 14.07 18.26 21.24
CA ILE A 111 15.04 18.88 20.32
C ILE A 111 15.33 20.29 20.83
N ASN A 112 16.59 20.57 21.14
CA ASN A 112 17.08 21.92 21.45
C ASN A 112 17.81 22.47 20.22
N ILE A 113 17.47 23.69 19.83
CA ILE A 113 18.01 24.39 18.65
C ILE A 113 18.83 25.59 19.13
#